data_AF-A0AAW5ALD7-F1
#
_entry.id   AF-A0AAW5ALD7-F1
#
_cell.length_a   1.000
_cell.length_b   1.000
_cell.length_c   1.000
_cell.angle_alpha   90.00
_cell.angle_beta   90.00
_cell.angle_gamma   90.00
#
_symmetry.space_group_name_H-M   'P 1'
#
loop_
_entity.id
_entity.type
_entity.pdbx_description
1 polymer ?
#
loop_
_entity_poly.entity_id
_entity_poly.type
_entity_poly.pdbx_seq_one_letter_code
_entity_poly.pdbx_strand_id
1 'polypeptide(L)'
;MNKPFLYALCLCVLSACAGFRAQDLPELPPQQALWFQVDKLDTQGNTVQTSLLSVQGSEDGSSRWVMTDAFGAPQARLSANSRGWQADGFAPPNRAAKKLFTAMFPLLKQDFRRPQTIHSDPNHSWRITPIADPEGA
;
A
#
# COMPACT_ATOMS: atom_id res chain seq x y z
N MET A 1 -15.84 21.79 -37.53
CA MET A 1 -15.10 20.71 -36.85
C MET A 1 -14.27 21.34 -35.75
N ASN A 2 -14.82 21.34 -34.54
CA ASN A 2 -14.53 22.36 -33.53
C ASN A 2 -13.31 21.92 -32.71
N LYS A 3 -12.12 22.27 -33.21
CA LYS A 3 -10.81 22.04 -32.56
C LYS A 3 -10.75 22.39 -31.06
N PRO A 4 -11.42 23.41 -30.49
CA PRO A 4 -11.29 23.68 -29.05
C PRO A 4 -11.92 22.60 -28.16
N PHE A 5 -12.91 21.85 -28.66
CA PHE A 5 -13.55 20.79 -27.87
C PHE A 5 -12.61 19.59 -27.67
N LEU A 6 -11.77 19.29 -28.66
CA LEU A 6 -10.78 18.22 -28.60
C LEU A 6 -9.67 18.54 -27.58
N TYR A 7 -9.25 19.81 -27.50
CA TYR A 7 -8.26 20.26 -26.52
C TYR A 7 -8.80 20.27 -25.09
N ALA A 8 -10.05 20.70 -24.90
CA ALA A 8 -10.71 20.66 -23.59
C ALA A 8 -10.88 19.22 -23.08
N LEU A 9 -11.25 18.28 -23.95
CA LEU A 9 -11.37 16.86 -23.59
C LEU A 9 -10.00 16.26 -23.23
N CYS A 10 -8.94 16.61 -23.95
CA CYS A 10 -7.60 16.09 -23.71
C CYS A 10 -6.99 16.54 -22.36
N LEU A 11 -7.31 17.76 -21.90
CA LEU A 11 -6.86 18.28 -20.60
C LEU A 11 -7.58 17.62 -19.42
N CYS A 12 -8.87 17.27 -19.57
CA CYS A 12 -9.62 16.58 -18.52
C CYS A 12 -9.10 15.15 -18.26
N VAL A 13 -8.66 14.45 -19.31
CA VAL A 13 -8.20 13.04 -19.19
C VAL A 13 -6.89 12.92 -18.39
N LEU A 14 -6.03 13.95 -18.35
CA LEU A 14 -4.80 13.91 -17.53
C LEU A 14 -5.06 14.00 -16.02
N SER A 15 -6.18 14.60 -15.58
CA SER A 15 -6.52 14.70 -14.15
C SER A 15 -7.04 13.38 -13.54
N ALA A 16 -7.31 12.38 -14.38
CA ALA A 16 -7.90 11.11 -13.97
C ALA A 16 -6.88 10.05 -13.50
N CYS A 17 -5.57 10.34 -13.52
CA CYS A 17 -4.58 9.51 -12.84
C CYS A 17 -4.67 9.75 -11.31
N ALA A 18 -5.76 9.31 -10.69
CA ALA A 18 -5.92 9.26 -9.24
C ALA A 18 -5.05 8.13 -8.66
N GLY A 19 -3.73 8.30 -8.72
CA GLY A 19 -2.75 7.43 -8.10
C GLY A 19 -1.97 8.25 -7.08
N PHE A 20 -2.14 7.92 -5.80
CA PHE A 20 -1.45 8.54 -4.66
C PHE A 20 -1.67 10.06 -4.51
N ARG A 21 -2.38 10.49 -3.46
CA ARG A 21 -2.38 11.90 -3.04
C ARG A 21 -1.58 12.05 -1.76
N ALA A 22 -0.71 13.05 -1.72
CA ALA A 22 0.12 13.33 -0.55
C ALA A 22 -0.70 13.53 0.74
N GLN A 23 -1.90 14.11 0.64
CA GLN A 23 -2.86 14.27 1.75
C GLN A 23 -3.40 12.95 2.31
N ASP A 24 -3.25 11.84 1.58
CA ASP A 24 -3.78 10.54 1.99
C ASP A 24 -2.76 9.75 2.81
N LEU A 25 -1.53 10.27 2.98
CA LEU A 25 -0.49 9.63 3.77
C LEU A 25 -1.01 9.34 5.20
N PRO A 26 -0.81 8.13 5.73
CA PRO A 26 -1.22 7.81 7.09
C PRO A 26 -0.31 8.55 8.08
N GLU A 27 -0.92 9.16 9.09
CA GLU A 27 -0.20 9.73 10.23
C GLU A 27 0.11 8.60 11.21
N LEU A 28 1.38 8.18 11.22
CA LEU A 28 1.88 7.16 12.14
C LEU A 28 2.88 7.83 13.09
N PRO A 29 2.68 7.73 14.42
CA PRO A 29 3.67 8.11 15.41
C PRO A 29 5.07 7.60 15.05
N PRO A 30 6.10 8.43 15.23
CA PRO A 30 7.48 7.99 15.09
C PRO A 30 7.73 6.72 15.91
N GLN A 31 8.52 5.80 15.35
CA GLN A 31 8.88 4.51 15.95
C GLN A 31 7.71 3.52 16.17
N GLN A 32 6.45 3.89 15.95
CA GLN A 32 5.35 2.92 15.95
C GLN A 32 5.46 2.00 14.73
N ALA A 33 5.42 0.69 14.98
CA ALA A 33 5.39 -0.34 13.95
C ALA A 33 4.06 -1.10 13.99
N LEU A 34 3.38 -1.16 12.85
CA LEU A 34 2.19 -1.99 12.65
C LEU A 34 2.58 -3.22 11.84
N TRP A 35 2.05 -4.37 12.23
CA TRP A 35 2.36 -5.66 11.61
C TRP A 35 1.10 -6.28 11.03
N PHE A 36 1.24 -6.84 9.82
CA PHE A 36 0.14 -7.45 9.11
C PHE A 36 0.60 -8.76 8.45
N GLN A 37 -0.25 -9.79 8.55
CA GLN A 37 -0.19 -10.90 7.62
C GLN A 37 -0.89 -10.49 6.33
N VAL A 38 -0.23 -10.73 5.20
CA VAL A 38 -0.71 -10.39 3.86
C VAL A 38 -0.79 -11.67 3.03
N ASP A 39 -2.02 -12.11 2.76
CA ASP A 39 -2.28 -13.24 1.87
C ASP A 39 -2.64 -12.73 0.47
N LYS A 40 -1.87 -13.13 -0.54
CA LYS A 40 -2.27 -13.00 -1.94
C LYS A 40 -3.28 -14.10 -2.27
N LEU A 41 -4.41 -13.71 -2.86
CA LEU A 41 -5.48 -14.64 -3.23
C LEU A 41 -5.52 -14.86 -4.74
N ASP A 42 -5.88 -16.07 -5.16
CA ASP A 42 -6.26 -16.35 -6.55
C ASP A 42 -7.70 -15.92 -6.86
N THR A 43 -8.16 -16.18 -8.09
CA THR A 43 -9.53 -15.87 -8.53
C THR A 43 -10.61 -16.69 -7.83
N GLN A 44 -10.24 -17.81 -7.19
CA GLN A 44 -11.14 -18.66 -6.40
C GLN A 44 -11.15 -18.26 -4.91
N GLY A 45 -10.30 -17.31 -4.52
CA GLY A 45 -10.17 -16.84 -3.14
C GLY A 45 -9.22 -17.68 -2.28
N ASN A 46 -8.47 -18.61 -2.88
CA ASN A 46 -7.48 -19.41 -2.17
C ASN A 46 -6.19 -18.59 -1.95
N THR A 47 -5.55 -18.78 -0.80
CA THR A 47 -4.23 -18.18 -0.53
C THR A 47 -3.16 -18.86 -1.37
N VAL A 48 -2.50 -18.07 -2.23
CA VAL A 48 -1.37 -18.54 -3.06
C VAL A 48 -0.01 -18.12 -2.50
N GLN A 49 0.02 -17.10 -1.65
CA GLN A 49 1.25 -16.60 -1.02
C GLN A 49 0.92 -15.85 0.25
N THR A 50 1.56 -16.20 1.36
CA THR A 50 1.49 -15.47 2.63
C THR A 50 2.79 -14.71 2.84
N SER A 51 2.66 -13.45 3.24
CA SER A 51 3.77 -12.51 3.44
C SER A 51 3.58 -11.75 4.75
N LEU A 52 4.67 -11.27 5.32
CA LEU A 52 4.65 -10.37 6.47
C LEU A 52 4.84 -8.93 5.98
N LEU A 53 4.02 -8.01 6.45
CA LEU A 53 4.14 -6.58 6.16
C LEU A 53 4.34 -5.81 7.46
N SER A 54 5.40 -5.00 7.52
CA SER A 54 5.59 -3.97 8.53
C SER A 54 5.37 -2.58 7.96
N VAL A 55 4.70 -1.72 8.73
CA VAL A 55 4.49 -0.31 8.42
C VAL A 55 4.95 0.52 9.61
N GLN A 56 5.96 1.36 9.39
CA GLN A 56 6.61 2.12 10.46
C GLN A 56 6.59 3.63 10.20
N GLY A 57 6.21 4.42 11.21
CA GLY A 57 6.31 5.89 11.17
C GLY A 57 7.73 6.40 11.36
N SER A 58 8.09 7.48 10.67
CA SER A 58 9.39 8.17 10.75
C SER A 58 9.22 9.59 11.28
N GLU A 59 10.28 10.17 11.84
CA GLU A 59 10.25 11.52 12.46
C GLU A 59 9.93 12.64 11.46
N ASP A 60 10.24 12.45 10.18
CA ASP A 60 9.97 13.41 9.10
C ASP A 60 8.53 13.33 8.57
N GLY A 61 7.66 12.57 9.24
CA GLY A 61 6.28 12.31 8.81
C GLY A 61 6.16 11.34 7.63
N SER A 62 7.27 10.73 7.19
CA SER A 62 7.22 9.63 6.23
C SER A 62 6.87 8.30 6.91
N SER A 63 6.52 7.30 6.11
CA SER A 63 6.35 5.93 6.59
C SER A 63 7.12 4.92 5.74
N ARG A 64 7.70 3.92 6.40
CA ARG A 64 8.46 2.82 5.78
C ARG A 64 7.61 1.57 5.73
N TRP A 65 7.56 0.94 4.56
CA TRP A 65 6.74 -0.23 4.28
C TRP A 65 7.63 -1.35 3.76
N VAL A 66 7.67 -2.46 4.50
CA VAL A 66 8.51 -3.62 4.15
C VAL A 66 7.65 -4.87 4.13
N MET A 67 7.55 -5.49 2.96
CA MET A 67 6.89 -6.79 2.78
C MET A 67 7.94 -7.87 2.56
N THR A 68 7.90 -8.92 3.36
CA THR A 68 8.81 -10.08 3.26
C THR A 68 8.03 -11.36 3.03
N ASP A 69 8.63 -12.31 2.33
CA ASP A 69 8.09 -13.66 2.24
C ASP A 69 8.27 -14.45 3.55
N ALA A 70 7.82 -15.71 3.55
CA ALA A 70 7.91 -16.61 4.69
C ALA A 70 9.35 -16.95 5.12
N PHE A 71 10.35 -16.70 4.27
CA PHE A 71 11.77 -16.89 4.56
C PHE A 71 12.47 -15.58 4.93
N GLY A 72 11.73 -14.46 5.02
CA GLY A 72 12.26 -13.14 5.35
C GLY A 72 12.86 -12.39 4.17
N ALA A 73 12.79 -12.92 2.94
CA ALA A 73 13.31 -12.21 1.77
C ALA A 73 12.40 -11.03 1.40
N PRO A 74 12.94 -9.82 1.13
CA PRO A 74 12.13 -8.65 0.84
C PRO A 74 11.48 -8.74 -0.54
N GLN A 75 10.15 -8.76 -0.56
CA GLN A 75 9.34 -8.68 -1.78
C GLN A 75 9.10 -7.25 -2.24
N ALA A 76 9.03 -6.31 -1.29
CA ALA A 76 8.87 -4.87 -1.55
C ALA A 76 9.40 -4.06 -0.38
N ARG A 77 10.10 -2.96 -0.69
CA ARG A 77 10.55 -1.96 0.28
C ARG A 77 10.29 -0.56 -0.27
N LEU A 78 9.37 0.16 0.35
CA LEU A 78 8.94 1.47 -0.12
C LEU A 78 8.80 2.44 1.06
N SER A 79 9.22 3.68 0.86
CA SER A 79 8.91 4.78 1.77
C SER A 79 7.86 5.69 1.14
N ALA A 80 6.81 6.02 1.88
CA ALA A 80 5.80 6.97 1.46
C ALA A 80 6.05 8.33 2.13
N ASN A 81 6.14 9.38 1.33
CA ASN A 81 6.23 10.76 1.78
C ASN A 81 5.41 11.68 0.88
N SER A 82 5.48 12.99 1.11
CA SER A 82 4.75 14.00 0.34
C SER A 82 5.00 13.97 -1.17
N ARG A 83 6.12 13.40 -1.63
CA ARG A 83 6.47 13.25 -3.05
C ARG A 83 6.01 11.93 -3.66
N GLY A 84 5.37 11.04 -2.89
CA GLY A 84 4.99 9.71 -3.36
C GLY A 84 5.80 8.58 -2.76
N TRP A 85 5.64 7.42 -3.40
CA TRP A 85 6.39 6.21 -3.09
C TRP A 85 7.81 6.26 -3.64
N GLN A 86 8.79 6.13 -2.77
CA GLN A 86 10.20 5.99 -3.12
C GLN A 86 10.67 4.57 -2.82
N ALA A 87 11.53 4.03 -3.67
CA ALA A 87 12.19 2.75 -3.39
C ALA A 87 13.09 2.92 -2.16
N ASP A 88 13.00 1.98 -1.24
CA ASP A 88 13.79 1.98 -0.02
C ASP A 88 14.80 0.83 -0.04
N GLY A 89 16.02 1.13 -0.52
CA GLY A 89 17.09 0.16 -0.71
C GLY A 89 17.01 -0.58 -2.06
N PHE A 90 17.48 -1.84 -2.09
CA PHE A 90 17.73 -2.60 -3.32
C PHE A 90 16.65 -3.63 -3.68
N ALA A 91 15.46 -3.56 -3.08
CA ALA A 91 14.38 -4.49 -3.44
C ALA A 91 13.90 -4.24 -4.89
N PRO A 92 13.58 -5.29 -5.66
CA PRO A 92 13.01 -5.14 -7.00
C PRO A 92 11.72 -4.29 -6.99
N PRO A 93 11.43 -3.54 -8.07
CA PRO A 93 10.21 -2.76 -8.17
C PRO A 93 8.98 -3.67 -8.17
N ASN A 94 8.18 -3.63 -7.10
CA ASN A 94 6.96 -4.40 -6.95
C ASN A 94 5.71 -3.50 -7.08
N ARG A 95 5.15 -3.41 -8.30
CA ARG A 95 3.98 -2.56 -8.58
C ARG A 95 2.72 -3.03 -7.86
N ALA A 96 2.54 -4.34 -7.71
CA ALA A 96 1.37 -4.90 -7.03
C ALA A 96 1.38 -4.56 -5.54
N ALA A 97 2.52 -4.71 -4.88
CA ALA A 97 2.72 -4.28 -3.50
C ALA A 97 2.48 -2.77 -3.34
N LYS A 98 3.00 -1.93 -4.24
CA LYS A 98 2.77 -0.47 -4.19
C LYS A 98 1.28 -0.10 -4.26
N LYS A 99 0.51 -0.78 -5.12
CA LYS A 99 -0.95 -0.58 -5.19
C LYS A 99 -1.63 -1.01 -3.90
N LEU A 100 -1.27 -2.19 -3.37
CA LEU A 100 -1.78 -2.68 -2.09
C LEU A 100 -1.51 -1.67 -0.97
N PHE A 101 -0.26 -1.20 -0.83
CA PHE A 101 0.12 -0.25 0.20
C PHE A 101 -0.69 1.04 0.11
N THR A 102 -0.88 1.56 -1.10
CA THR A 102 -1.72 2.75 -1.33
C THR A 102 -3.18 2.50 -0.93
N ALA A 103 -3.72 1.31 -1.24
CA ALA A 103 -5.08 0.93 -0.87
C ALA A 103 -5.26 0.73 0.65
N MET A 104 -4.18 0.50 1.40
CA MET A 104 -4.22 0.38 2.87
C MET A 104 -4.28 1.74 3.59
N PHE A 105 -3.97 2.86 2.93
CA PHE A 105 -3.98 4.19 3.56
C PHE A 105 -5.27 4.52 4.34
N PRO A 106 -6.48 4.37 3.77
CA PRO A 106 -7.71 4.63 4.51
C PRO A 106 -7.93 3.64 5.66
N LEU A 107 -7.42 2.40 5.57
CA LEU A 107 -7.57 1.39 6.62
C LEU A 107 -6.73 1.73 7.85
N LEU A 108 -5.50 2.23 7.63
CA LEU A 108 -4.63 2.66 8.72
C LEU A 108 -5.19 3.87 9.47
N LYS A 109 -5.90 4.77 8.79
CA LYS A 109 -6.60 5.91 9.42
C LYS A 109 -7.79 5.49 10.29
N GLN A 110 -8.33 4.28 10.11
CA GLN A 110 -9.52 3.78 10.80
C GLN A 110 -9.19 2.75 11.90
N ASP A 111 -7.91 2.54 12.22
CA ASP A 111 -7.44 1.54 13.18
C ASP A 111 -8.13 0.17 12.97
N PHE A 112 -8.01 -0.38 11.76
CA PHE A 112 -8.73 -1.60 11.41
C PHE A 112 -8.22 -2.81 12.22
N ARG A 113 -9.13 -3.48 12.95
CA ARG A 113 -8.81 -4.61 13.86
C ARG A 113 -9.20 -5.98 13.32
N ARG A 114 -9.79 -6.05 12.13
CA ARG A 114 -10.32 -7.28 11.54
C ARG A 114 -9.73 -7.53 10.18
N PRO A 115 -9.58 -8.80 9.74
CA PRO A 115 -9.14 -9.11 8.40
C PRO A 115 -9.95 -8.34 7.34
N GLN A 116 -9.26 -7.70 6.40
CA GLN A 116 -9.86 -6.98 5.28
C GLN A 116 -9.42 -7.59 3.95
N THR A 117 -10.34 -7.76 3.01
CA THR A 117 -10.00 -8.15 1.64
C THR A 117 -9.94 -6.93 0.75
N ILE A 118 -8.76 -6.65 0.19
CA ILE A 118 -8.48 -5.52 -0.68
C ILE A 118 -8.34 -6.02 -2.12
N HIS A 119 -9.14 -5.47 -3.01
CA HIS A 119 -9.04 -5.71 -4.45
C HIS A 119 -8.19 -4.60 -5.06
N SER A 120 -6.90 -4.88 -5.29
CA SER A 120 -5.92 -3.87 -5.72
C SER A 120 -5.89 -3.65 -7.23
N ASP A 121 -6.25 -4.69 -8.00
CA ASP A 121 -6.56 -4.65 -9.43
C ASP A 121 -7.41 -5.89 -9.80
N PRO A 122 -7.96 -6.00 -11.03
CA PRO A 122 -8.87 -7.09 -11.41
C PRO A 122 -8.29 -8.49 -11.20
N ASN A 123 -6.96 -8.62 -11.13
CA ASN A 123 -6.26 -9.89 -11.05
C ASN A 123 -5.57 -10.11 -9.70
N HIS A 124 -5.65 -9.15 -8.77
CA HIS A 124 -4.94 -9.19 -7.49
C HIS A 124 -5.85 -8.81 -6.33
N SER A 125 -6.32 -9.85 -5.63
CA SER A 125 -6.99 -9.76 -4.34
C SER A 125 -6.02 -10.09 -3.23
N TRP A 126 -6.10 -9.33 -2.14
CA TRP A 126 -5.26 -9.50 -0.97
C TRP A 126 -6.12 -9.59 0.28
N ARG A 127 -5.81 -10.49 1.20
CA ARG A 127 -6.37 -10.47 2.55
C ARG A 127 -5.31 -9.95 3.51
N ILE A 128 -5.66 -8.90 4.25
CA ILE A 128 -4.78 -8.24 5.22
C ILE A 128 -5.32 -8.51 6.61
N THR A 129 -4.54 -9.16 7.44
CA THR A 129 -4.89 -9.50 8.82
C THR A 129 -3.95 -8.75 9.76
N PRO A 130 -4.45 -7.83 10.61
CA PRO A 130 -3.64 -7.21 11.65
C PRO A 130 -3.05 -8.27 12.57
N ILE A 131 -1.76 -8.16 12.84
CA ILE A 131 -1.09 -8.93 13.88
C ILE A 131 -1.04 -8.00 15.08
N ALA A 132 -1.71 -8.39 16.18
CA ALA A 132 -1.63 -7.64 17.43
C ALA A 132 -0.16 -7.50 17.84
N ASP A 133 0.20 -6.34 18.38
CA ASP A 133 1.55 -6.07 18.85
C ASP A 133 1.97 -7.15 19.87
N PRO A 134 3.05 -7.91 19.64
CA PRO A 134 3.48 -8.96 20.58
C PRO A 134 3.85 -8.44 21.98
N GLU A 135 4.02 -7.12 22.16
CA GLU A 135 4.36 -6.49 23.44
C GLU A 135 3.15 -5.89 24.20
N GLY A 136 1.93 -6.13 23.74
CA GLY A 136 0.70 -5.53 24.32
C GLY A 136 -0.24 -6.51 25.03
N ALA A 137 0.28 -7.38 25.92
CA ALA A 137 -0.50 -8.18 26.87
C ALA A 137 -0.03 -7.96 28.31
#